data_AF-A0A2V2NAA5-F1
#
_entry.id   AF-A0A2V2NAA5-F1
#
_cell.length_a   1.000
_cell.length_b   1.000
_cell.length_c   1.000
_cell.angle_alpha   90.00
_cell.angle_beta   90.00
_cell.angle_gamma   90.00
#
_symmetry.space_group_name_H-M   'P 1'
#
loop_
_entity.id
_entity.type
_entity.pdbx_description
1 polymer ?
#
loop_
_entity_poly.entity_id
_entity_poly.type
_entity_poly.pdbx_seq_one_letter_code
_entity_poly.pdbx_strand_id
1 'polypeptide(L)'
;MDKSCTRCGKCCLHMRRYMVIERSIGEAQHYCLFSLTKERFRARIGEDYLTAFRDKDSMNQYPEACPFLRQDQESFYCTIYSSRPEHCKKFICS
;
A
#
# COMPACT_ATOMS: atom_id res chain seq x y z
N MET A 1 -1.22 20.30 14.14
CA MET A 1 -0.16 19.52 13.47
C MET A 1 -0.83 18.57 12.50
N ASP A 2 -0.81 18.92 11.21
CA ASP A 2 -1.18 18.01 10.14
C ASP A 2 -0.29 16.77 10.21
N LYS A 3 -0.87 15.62 10.54
CA LYS A 3 -0.17 14.33 10.55
C LYS A 3 -0.10 13.80 9.12
N SER A 4 0.54 14.57 8.23
CA SER A 4 0.73 14.19 6.84
C SER A 4 1.76 13.06 6.72
N CYS A 5 1.51 12.11 5.84
CA CYS A 5 2.46 11.05 5.53
C CYS A 5 3.75 11.64 4.96
N THR A 6 4.90 11.33 5.54
CA THR A 6 6.22 11.80 5.09
C THR A 6 6.87 10.86 4.07
N ARG A 7 6.13 9.87 3.55
CA ARG A 7 6.67 8.92 2.55
C ARG A 7 7.86 8.09 3.05
N CYS A 8 8.00 7.93 4.38
CA CYS A 8 9.09 7.17 5.00
C CYS A 8 8.98 5.63 4.87
N GLY A 9 7.88 5.10 4.33
CA GLY A 9 7.70 3.65 4.12
C GLY A 9 7.47 2.78 5.37
N LYS A 10 7.69 3.32 6.59
CA LYS A 10 7.60 2.57 7.86
C LYS A 10 6.28 1.82 8.07
N CYS A 11 5.15 2.38 7.61
CA CYS A 11 3.84 1.73 7.72
C CYS A 11 3.64 0.57 6.74
N CYS A 12 4.57 0.35 5.81
CA CYS A 12 4.40 -0.57 4.68
C CYS A 12 5.52 -1.61 4.57
N LEU A 13 6.77 -1.31 4.96
CA LEU A 13 7.95 -2.17 4.73
C LEU A 13 7.87 -3.60 5.33
N HIS A 14 7.01 -3.83 6.32
CA HIS A 14 6.81 -5.15 6.96
C HIS A 14 5.35 -5.60 6.99
N MET A 15 4.54 -5.12 6.04
CA MET A 15 3.09 -5.36 6.00
C MET A 15 2.65 -6.47 5.05
N ARG A 16 3.56 -7.16 4.34
CA ARG A 16 3.21 -8.17 3.33
C ARG A 16 2.22 -9.20 3.84
N ARG A 17 2.52 -9.79 5.01
CA ARG A 17 1.70 -10.84 5.64
C ARG A 17 0.33 -10.37 6.11
N TYR A 18 0.16 -9.06 6.31
CA TYR A 18 -1.09 -8.48 6.80
C TYR A 18 -1.99 -7.97 5.68
N MET A 19 -1.44 -7.69 4.51
CA MET A 19 -2.18 -7.12 3.38
C MET A 19 -2.42 -8.19 2.31
N VAL A 20 -3.61 -8.79 2.31
CA VAL A 20 -4.00 -9.85 1.39
C VAL A 20 -4.92 -9.29 0.32
N ILE A 21 -4.60 -9.54 -0.96
CA ILE A 21 -5.51 -9.27 -2.08
C ILE A 21 -6.35 -10.52 -2.29
N GLU A 22 -7.64 -10.47 -1.95
CA GLU A 22 -8.56 -11.61 -2.08
C GLU A 22 -9.06 -11.76 -3.52
N ARG A 23 -9.34 -10.65 -4.21
CA ARG A 23 -9.84 -10.61 -5.59
C ARG A 23 -9.50 -9.28 -6.25
N SER A 24 -9.32 -9.28 -7.58
CA SER A 24 -9.18 -8.06 -8.40
C SER A 24 -10.38 -7.86 -9.31
N ILE A 25 -10.81 -6.61 -9.52
CA ILE A 25 -11.75 -6.20 -10.57
C ILE A 25 -10.95 -5.30 -11.53
N GLY A 26 -10.59 -5.86 -12.68
CA GLY A 26 -9.68 -5.18 -13.61
C GLY A 26 -8.32 -4.91 -12.96
N GLU A 27 -7.65 -3.85 -13.40
CA GLU A 27 -6.24 -3.59 -13.05
C GLU A 27 -6.07 -2.60 -11.89
N ALA A 28 -7.07 -1.75 -11.65
CA ALA A 28 -6.97 -0.66 -10.68
C ALA A 28 -7.75 -0.90 -9.39
N GLN A 29 -8.52 -1.98 -9.27
CA GLN A 29 -9.40 -2.21 -8.13
C GLN A 29 -9.24 -3.61 -7.55
N HIS A 30 -9.07 -3.67 -6.24
CA HIS A 30 -8.81 -4.91 -5.52
C HIS A 30 -9.66 -4.98 -4.26
N TYR A 31 -10.27 -6.14 -4.00
CA TYR A 31 -10.81 -6.48 -2.70
C TYR A 31 -9.70 -7.07 -1.84
N CYS A 32 -9.50 -6.47 -0.68
CA CYS A 32 -8.40 -6.79 0.20
C CYS A 32 -8.89 -7.11 1.61
N LEU A 33 -8.14 -7.98 2.27
CA LEU A 33 -8.25 -8.27 3.69
C LEU A 33 -6.99 -7.74 4.38
N PHE A 34 -7.18 -6.81 5.31
CA PHE A 34 -6.15 -6.45 6.28
C PHE A 34 -6.25 -7.40 7.49
N SER A 35 -5.45 -8.47 7.47
CA SER A 35 -5.65 -9.62 8.35
C SER A 35 -5.43 -9.31 9.84
N LEU A 36 -4.63 -8.28 10.16
CA LEU A 36 -4.39 -7.85 11.55
C LEU A 36 -5.67 -7.39 12.25
N THR A 37 -6.54 -6.64 11.54
CA THR A 37 -7.82 -6.13 12.08
C THR A 37 -9.01 -6.91 11.55
N LYS A 38 -8.80 -7.87 10.65
CA LYS A 38 -9.83 -8.59 9.88
C LYS A 38 -10.71 -7.63 9.05
N GLU A 39 -10.22 -6.45 8.72
CA GLU A 39 -10.91 -5.45 7.92
C GLU A 39 -10.91 -5.84 6.45
N ARG A 40 -12.10 -5.94 5.83
CA ARG A 40 -12.23 -6.05 4.38
C ARG A 40 -12.50 -4.68 3.79
N PHE A 41 -11.76 -4.33 2.75
CA PHE A 41 -11.87 -3.04 2.10
C PHE A 41 -11.60 -3.14 0.60
N ARG A 42 -12.05 -2.13 -0.14
CA ARG A 42 -11.77 -1.99 -1.58
C ARG A 42 -10.60 -1.04 -1.77
N ALA A 43 -9.48 -1.57 -2.22
CA ALA A 43 -8.33 -0.80 -2.64
C ALA A 43 -8.53 -0.31 -4.08
N ARG A 44 -8.30 0.98 -4.33
CA ARG A 44 -8.23 1.60 -5.64
C ARG A 44 -6.81 2.11 -5.84
N ILE A 45 -6.14 1.60 -6.87
CA ILE A 45 -4.87 2.15 -7.35
C ILE A 45 -5.14 3.56 -7.87
N GLY A 46 -4.34 4.53 -7.44
CA GLY A 46 -4.38 5.89 -8.00
C GLY A 46 -4.03 5.85 -9.48
N GLU A 47 -4.68 6.70 -10.28
CA GLU A 47 -4.62 6.64 -11.75
C GLU A 47 -3.17 6.73 -12.27
N ASP A 48 -2.36 7.61 -11.70
CA ASP A 48 -0.95 7.79 -12.04
C ASP A 48 -0.03 6.66 -11.55
N TYR A 49 -0.53 5.76 -10.70
CA TYR A 49 0.27 4.70 -10.09
C TYR A 49 0.05 3.32 -10.70
N LEU A 50 -0.80 3.20 -11.72
CA LEU A 50 -1.14 1.90 -12.31
C LEU A 50 0.08 1.21 -12.93
N THR A 51 0.90 1.95 -13.68
CA THR A 51 2.13 1.42 -14.29
C THR A 51 3.13 0.98 -13.23
N ALA A 52 3.36 1.82 -12.22
CA ALA A 52 4.25 1.47 -11.11
C ALA A 52 3.75 0.25 -10.34
N PHE A 53 2.44 0.14 -10.11
CA PHE A 53 1.86 -1.03 -9.45
C PHE A 53 2.06 -2.32 -10.26
N ARG A 54 2.13 -2.27 -11.59
CA ARG A 54 2.41 -3.46 -12.41
C ARG A 54 3.85 -3.92 -12.32
N ASP A 55 4.77 -2.98 -12.09
CA ASP A 55 6.16 -3.29 -11.85
C ASP A 55 6.32 -3.98 -10.48
N LYS A 56 6.37 -5.32 -10.52
CA LYS A 56 6.58 -6.16 -9.33
C LYS A 56 8.05 -6.20 -8.93
N ASP A 57 8.95 -5.92 -9.86
CA ASP A 57 10.39 -6.00 -9.62
C ASP A 57 10.91 -4.80 -8.83
N SER A 58 10.22 -3.65 -8.93
CA SER A 58 10.48 -2.43 -8.14
C SER A 58 10.58 -2.66 -6.63
N MET A 59 10.02 -3.76 -6.11
CA MET A 59 10.00 -4.08 -4.69
C MET A 59 10.76 -5.35 -4.32
N ASN A 60 11.57 -5.92 -5.24
CA ASN A 60 12.34 -7.14 -4.98
C ASN A 60 13.33 -6.98 -3.80
N GLN A 61 13.82 -5.76 -3.55
CA GLN A 61 14.68 -5.48 -2.39
C GLN A 61 13.92 -5.43 -1.05
N TYR A 62 12.58 -5.39 -1.06
CA TYR A 62 11.72 -5.37 0.11
C TYR A 62 10.63 -6.46 0.03
N PRO A 63 11.00 -7.74 0.13
CA PRO A 63 10.05 -8.86 -0.02
C PRO A 63 8.92 -8.85 1.03
N GLU A 64 9.18 -8.28 2.20
CA GLU A 64 8.22 -8.16 3.31
C GLU A 64 7.31 -6.92 3.22
N ALA A 65 7.45 -6.10 2.17
CA ALA A 65 6.67 -4.90 2.00
C ALA A 65 5.20 -5.17 1.63
N CYS A 66 4.34 -4.23 2.00
CA CYS A 66 2.98 -4.13 1.51
C CYS A 66 2.97 -4.24 -0.03
N PRO A 67 2.08 -5.04 -0.65
CA PRO A 67 2.02 -5.19 -2.11
C PRO A 67 1.74 -3.87 -2.86
N PHE A 68 1.19 -2.87 -2.16
CA PHE A 68 0.90 -1.54 -2.70
C PHE A 68 1.99 -0.51 -2.42
N LEU A 69 3.12 -0.89 -1.80
CA LEU A 69 4.27 -0.01 -1.60
C LEU A 69 5.08 0.09 -2.88
N ARG A 70 5.48 1.29 -3.28
CA ARG A 70 6.46 1.52 -4.33
C ARG A 70 7.51 2.51 -3.84
N GLN A 71 8.68 2.48 -4.49
CA GLN A 71 9.75 3.43 -4.24
C GLN A 71 9.93 4.33 -5.46
N ASP A 72 10.21 5.61 -5.20
CA ASP A 72 10.63 6.60 -6.18
C ASP A 72 11.88 7.29 -5.64
N GLN A 73 13.00 7.11 -6.33
CA GLN A 73 14.33 7.56 -5.89
C GLN A 73 14.63 7.10 -4.44
N GLU A 74 14.64 8.04 -3.49
CA GLU A 74 14.92 7.79 -2.07
C GLU A 74 13.66 7.75 -1.19
N SER A 75 12.47 7.88 -1.77
CA SER A 75 11.19 7.97 -1.04
C SER A 75 10.23 6.83 -1.37
N PHE A 76 9.30 6.55 -0.46
CA PHE A 76 8.26 5.54 -0.66
C PHE A 76 6.88 6.14 -0.88
N TYR A 77 6.05 5.49 -1.66
CA TYR A 77 4.66 5.88 -1.82
C TYR A 77 3.73 4.66 -1.83
N CYS A 78 2.48 4.90 -1.42
CA CYS A 78 1.45 3.87 -1.40
C CYS A 78 0.53 4.10 -2.60
N THR A 79 0.45 3.12 -3.50
CA THR A 79 -0.37 3.23 -4.72
C THR A 79 -1.87 3.30 -4.43
N ILE A 80 -2.30 2.92 -3.22
CA ILE A 80 -3.68 2.96 -2.74
C ILE A 80 -3.91 4.01 -1.65
N TYR A 81 -3.06 5.05 -1.58
CA TYR A 81 -3.04 6.00 -0.46
C TYR A 81 -4.43 6.55 -0.09
N SER A 82 -5.25 6.91 -1.09
CA SER A 82 -6.61 7.46 -0.87
C SER A 82 -7.63 6.43 -0.36
N SER A 83 -7.46 5.15 -0.69
CA SER A 83 -8.35 4.05 -0.31
C SER A 83 -7.73 3.09 0.71
N ARG A 84 -6.67 3.50 1.40
CA ARG A 84 -5.96 2.66 2.37
C ARG A 84 -6.89 2.28 3.54
N PRO A 85 -6.70 1.11 4.18
CA PRO A 85 -7.55 0.69 5.29
C PRO A 85 -7.38 1.59 6.51
N GLU A 86 -8.32 1.52 7.45
CA GLU A 86 -8.36 2.40 8.61
C GLU A 86 -7.08 2.32 9.46
N HIS A 87 -6.51 1.12 9.60
CA HIS A 87 -5.22 0.94 10.29
C HIS A 87 -4.11 1.81 9.66
N CYS A 88 -4.01 1.83 8.32
CA CYS A 88 -3.01 2.62 7.62
C CYS A 88 -3.28 4.12 7.68
N LYS A 89 -4.54 4.56 7.81
CA LYS A 89 -4.88 5.99 7.98
C LYS A 89 -4.43 6.55 9.32
N LYS A 90 -4.43 5.70 10.35
CA LYS A 90 -4.05 6.07 11.73
C LYS A 90 -2.54 6.09 11.97
N PHE A 91 -1.74 5.53 11.06
CA PHE A 91 -0.30 5.54 11.17
C PHE A 91 0.25 6.97 11.05
N ILE A 92 1.17 7.33 11.93
CA ILE A 92 1.81 8.64 11.97
C ILE A 92 3.29 8.43 11.67
N CYS A 93 3.79 9.12 10.65
CA CYS A 93 5.21 9.09 10.35
C CYS A 93 6.00 9.78 11.47
N SER A 94 7.13 9.17 11.83
CA SER A 94 8.15 9.73 12.72
C SER A 94 9.42 10.05 11.97
#